data_AF-A0A0R3CQS1-F1
#
_entry.id   AF-A0A0R3CQS1-F1
#
_cell.length_a   1.000
_cell.length_b   1.000
_cell.length_c   1.000
_cell.angle_alpha   90.00
_cell.angle_beta   90.00
_cell.angle_gamma   90.00
#
_symmetry.space_group_name_H-M   'P 1'
#
loop_
_entity.id
_entity.type
_entity.pdbx_description
1 polymer ?
#
loop_
_entity_poly.entity_id
_entity_poly.type
_entity_poly.pdbx_seq_one_letter_code
_entity_poly.pdbx_strand_id
1 'polypeptide(L)'
;MMRRSISKLAGGAAAFVTVASLGLALAPAAHAEDFFSALFGGFRMRPPPEIRVPFPNADMPRYDAPRQRASYGGGTAYCVRGCDGRYFPAQGNDAESKTQSCKSFCPASETSLVYGSSIDEATTERGKSYSDLPNAFRYRNEIVAGCTCNGKDPVGLAQVKIEDDPTLRKGDIVAGNDGLVIANRNADDRRGVAMNFSPLPESVRAKFRQLPVVAKE
;
A
#
# COMPACT_ATOMS: atom_id res chain seq x y z
N MET A 1 -74.38 -33.19 -61.32
CA MET A 1 -73.32 -32.35 -61.91
C MET A 1 -72.46 -31.85 -60.74
N MET A 2 -71.14 -31.97 -60.68
CA MET A 2 -70.14 -32.44 -61.63
C MET A 2 -69.01 -33.12 -60.85
N ARG A 3 -68.52 -34.23 -61.37
CA ARG A 3 -67.58 -35.17 -60.73
C ARG A 3 -66.13 -34.79 -60.99
N ARG A 4 -65.29 -35.10 -59.98
CA ARG A 4 -63.96 -35.73 -60.02
C ARG A 4 -62.79 -35.02 -60.73
N SER A 5 -61.79 -34.69 -59.90
CA SER A 5 -60.39 -35.17 -59.89
C SER A 5 -59.85 -35.83 -61.15
N ILE A 6 -58.63 -35.45 -61.53
CA ILE A 6 -57.57 -36.13 -62.32
C ILE A 6 -56.47 -35.07 -62.55
N SER A 7 -55.15 -35.27 -62.66
CA SER A 7 -54.15 -36.22 -62.17
C SER A 7 -52.79 -35.73 -62.72
N LYS A 8 -51.71 -35.89 -61.96
CA LYS A 8 -50.32 -36.26 -62.37
C LYS A 8 -49.56 -35.52 -63.50
N LEU A 9 -48.32 -35.16 -63.13
CA LEU A 9 -47.02 -35.31 -63.84
C LEU A 9 -46.90 -34.85 -65.30
N ALA A 10 -45.89 -34.01 -65.58
CA ALA A 10 -44.71 -34.35 -66.38
C ALA A 10 -43.96 -33.10 -66.85
N GLY A 11 -42.68 -33.29 -67.18
CA GLY A 11 -42.07 -32.63 -68.33
C GLY A 11 -41.17 -31.45 -68.00
N GLY A 12 -39.87 -31.72 -68.05
CA GLY A 12 -38.83 -30.70 -68.02
C GLY A 12 -38.58 -30.04 -69.39
N ALA A 13 -37.65 -29.07 -69.31
CA ALA A 13 -36.88 -28.41 -70.36
C ALA A 13 -37.62 -27.46 -71.31
N ALA A 14 -37.36 -26.15 -71.19
CA ALA A 14 -36.29 -25.50 -71.96
C ALA A 14 -36.25 -23.98 -71.72
N ALA A 15 -35.02 -23.45 -71.79
CA ALA A 15 -34.54 -22.10 -71.58
C ALA A 15 -35.34 -20.95 -72.20
N PHE A 16 -35.41 -19.81 -71.49
CA PHE A 16 -35.05 -18.50 -72.04
C PHE A 16 -34.36 -17.62 -70.98
N VAL A 17 -33.19 -17.14 -71.37
CA VAL A 17 -32.26 -16.29 -70.62
C VAL A 17 -32.84 -14.89 -70.45
N THR A 18 -32.89 -14.36 -69.22
CA THR A 18 -32.76 -12.91 -68.99
C THR A 18 -31.90 -12.65 -67.76
N VAL A 19 -30.96 -11.74 -67.95
CA VAL A 19 -29.84 -11.36 -67.10
C VAL A 19 -30.29 -10.43 -65.98
N ALA A 20 -29.98 -10.72 -64.72
CA ALA A 20 -29.77 -9.70 -63.69
C ALA A 20 -29.09 -10.28 -62.43
N SER A 21 -28.31 -9.40 -61.78
CA SER A 21 -27.68 -9.50 -60.46
C SER A 21 -26.48 -10.45 -60.27
N LEU A 22 -25.34 -10.00 -60.82
CA LEU A 22 -24.05 -10.05 -60.10
C LEU A 22 -24.23 -9.47 -58.69
N GLY A 23 -23.74 -10.19 -57.68
CA GLY A 23 -23.63 -9.66 -56.31
C GLY A 23 -23.63 -10.75 -55.24
N LEU A 24 -22.66 -11.68 -55.29
CA LEU A 24 -22.36 -12.49 -54.10
C LEU A 24 -21.92 -11.53 -52.99
N ALA A 25 -22.72 -11.45 -51.94
CA ALA A 25 -22.42 -10.73 -50.73
C ALA A 25 -21.19 -11.36 -50.03
N LEU A 26 -20.02 -10.75 -50.19
CA LEU A 26 -18.97 -10.83 -49.18
C LEU A 26 -19.29 -9.79 -48.11
N ALA A 27 -20.15 -10.16 -47.16
CA ALA A 27 -20.19 -9.42 -45.90
C ALA A 27 -18.88 -9.72 -45.15
N PRO A 28 -18.07 -8.72 -44.77
CA PRO A 28 -17.00 -8.96 -43.82
C PRO A 28 -17.61 -9.49 -42.54
N ALA A 29 -16.98 -10.51 -41.94
CA ALA A 29 -17.38 -11.02 -40.64
C ALA A 29 -17.40 -9.84 -39.65
N ALA A 30 -18.58 -9.56 -39.09
CA ALA A 30 -18.69 -8.65 -37.96
C ALA A 30 -17.98 -9.30 -36.78
N HIS A 31 -16.73 -8.92 -36.53
CA HIS A 31 -16.04 -9.28 -35.31
C HIS A 31 -16.70 -8.51 -34.17
N ALA A 32 -17.55 -9.21 -33.41
CA ALA A 32 -18.01 -8.74 -32.12
C ALA A 32 -16.80 -8.70 -31.18
N GLU A 33 -16.07 -7.59 -31.18
CA GLU A 33 -15.16 -7.29 -30.08
C GLU A 33 -16.05 -6.94 -28.88
N ASP A 34 -16.24 -7.93 -28.01
CA ASP A 34 -17.04 -7.80 -26.81
C ASP A 34 -16.55 -6.61 -25.98
N PHE A 35 -17.47 -5.73 -25.61
CA PHE A 35 -17.22 -4.54 -24.78
C PHE A 35 -16.40 -4.86 -23.53
N PHE A 36 -16.58 -6.05 -22.95
CA PHE A 36 -15.82 -6.54 -21.81
C PHE A 36 -14.36 -6.89 -22.14
N SER A 37 -14.04 -7.30 -23.36
CA SER A 37 -12.66 -7.49 -23.84
C SER A 37 -11.93 -6.16 -24.05
N ALA A 38 -12.65 -5.09 -24.45
CA ALA A 38 -12.08 -3.74 -24.51
C ALA A 38 -11.89 -3.12 -23.11
N LEU A 39 -12.76 -3.45 -22.15
CA LEU A 39 -12.72 -2.92 -20.78
C LEU A 39 -11.77 -3.70 -19.84
N PHE A 40 -11.64 -5.02 -20.02
CA PHE A 40 -10.87 -5.90 -19.11
C PHE A 40 -9.78 -6.74 -19.81
N GLY A 41 -9.66 -6.73 -21.14
CA GLY A 41 -8.69 -7.53 -21.91
C GLY A 41 -7.24 -7.05 -21.87
N GLY A 42 -6.89 -6.16 -20.94
CA GLY A 42 -5.58 -5.52 -20.83
C GLY A 42 -4.55 -6.26 -20.01
N PHE A 43 -4.50 -7.61 -20.02
CA PHE A 43 -3.38 -8.35 -19.40
C PHE A 43 -2.15 -8.48 -20.31
N ARG A 44 -2.13 -7.79 -21.46
CA ARG A 44 -0.87 -7.51 -22.13
C ARG A 44 -0.18 -6.39 -21.37
N MET A 45 0.89 -6.76 -20.66
CA MET A 45 1.90 -5.87 -20.10
C MET A 45 2.23 -4.75 -21.11
N ARG A 46 1.54 -3.62 -20.98
CA ARG A 46 2.07 -2.36 -21.47
C ARG A 46 3.33 -2.12 -20.64
N PRO A 47 4.50 -1.88 -21.23
CA PRO A 47 5.58 -1.30 -20.46
C PRO A 47 5.03 -0.02 -19.80
N PRO A 48 5.35 0.23 -18.53
CA PRO A 48 4.86 1.44 -17.86
C PRO A 48 5.23 2.64 -18.72
N PRO A 49 4.32 3.63 -18.89
CA PRO A 49 4.68 4.84 -19.60
C PRO A 49 5.91 5.45 -18.94
N GLU A 50 6.98 5.62 -19.69
CA GLU A 50 8.11 6.43 -19.23
C GLU A 50 7.60 7.85 -19.06
N ILE A 51 7.36 8.25 -17.82
CA ILE A 51 7.14 9.64 -17.46
C ILE A 51 8.47 10.34 -17.75
N ARG A 52 8.56 10.99 -18.91
CA ARG A 52 9.70 11.82 -19.26
C ARG A 52 9.62 13.09 -18.42
N VAL A 53 10.15 13.01 -17.19
CA VAL A 53 10.31 14.18 -16.33
C VAL A 53 11.27 15.17 -17.01
N PRO A 54 11.11 16.49 -16.84
CA PRO A 54 11.93 17.50 -17.54
C PRO A 54 13.39 17.58 -17.06
N PHE A 55 13.86 16.62 -16.27
CA PHE A 55 15.19 16.65 -15.69
C PHE A 55 16.16 15.88 -16.61
N PRO A 56 17.24 16.50 -17.10
CA PRO A 56 18.35 15.76 -17.66
C PRO A 56 18.87 14.79 -16.60
N ASN A 57 19.10 13.53 -16.97
CA ASN A 57 19.76 12.54 -16.14
C ASN A 57 21.20 13.00 -15.82
N ALA A 58 21.35 13.86 -14.83
CA ALA A 58 22.62 14.26 -14.26
C ALA A 58 22.74 13.56 -12.91
N ASP A 59 23.52 12.48 -12.88
CA ASP A 59 24.26 11.91 -11.74
C ASP A 59 23.75 12.25 -10.32
N MET A 60 22.48 11.97 -10.04
CA MET A 60 22.00 11.93 -8.66
C MET A 60 22.41 10.59 -8.08
N PRO A 61 23.24 10.53 -7.01
CA PRO A 61 23.45 9.29 -6.30
C PRO A 61 22.07 8.81 -5.86
N ARG A 62 21.70 7.62 -6.31
CA ARG A 62 20.46 6.92 -5.98
C ARG A 62 20.38 6.90 -4.45
N TYR A 63 19.64 7.83 -3.85
CA TYR A 63 19.33 7.76 -2.43
C TYR A 63 18.45 6.52 -2.35
N ASP A 64 19.05 5.40 -1.91
CA ASP A 64 18.28 4.24 -1.50
C ASP A 64 17.33 4.78 -0.43
N ALA A 65 16.08 5.03 -0.80
CA ALA A 65 15.01 5.23 0.15
C ALA A 65 15.19 4.13 1.20
N PRO A 66 15.12 4.42 2.51
CA PRO A 66 15.36 3.41 3.53
C PRO A 66 14.43 2.25 3.21
N ARG A 67 15.01 1.19 2.62
CA ARG A 67 14.28 -0.04 2.36
C ARG A 67 13.86 -0.44 3.76
N GLN A 68 12.57 -0.41 4.05
CA GLN A 68 12.04 -1.21 5.14
C GLN A 68 12.65 -2.58 4.89
N ARG A 69 13.63 -2.96 5.72
CA ARG A 69 14.24 -4.26 5.61
C ARG A 69 13.08 -5.19 5.92
N ALA A 70 12.43 -5.69 4.88
CA ALA A 70 11.54 -6.82 4.99
C ALA A 70 12.41 -7.88 5.67
N SER A 71 12.16 -8.07 6.96
CA SER A 71 12.80 -9.10 7.74
C SER A 71 12.26 -10.40 7.18
N TYR A 72 12.87 -10.89 6.11
CA TYR A 72 12.61 -12.20 5.53
C TYR A 72 13.04 -13.23 6.59
N GLY A 73 12.14 -13.56 7.50
CA GLY A 73 12.43 -14.54 8.57
C GLY A 73 11.54 -14.53 9.80
N GLY A 74 10.64 -13.56 9.99
CA GLY A 74 9.71 -13.56 11.12
C GLY A 74 8.46 -12.75 10.81
N GLY A 75 7.29 -13.26 11.21
CA GLY A 75 6.02 -12.57 11.01
C GLY A 75 6.04 -11.14 11.57
N THR A 76 5.23 -10.27 10.98
CA THR A 76 5.06 -8.89 11.43
C THR A 76 4.56 -8.88 12.87
N ALA A 77 5.12 -7.99 13.69
CA ALA A 77 4.64 -7.74 15.04
C ALA A 77 3.68 -6.55 15.02
N TYR A 78 2.58 -6.64 15.75
CA TYR A 78 1.58 -5.60 15.86
C TYR A 78 1.33 -5.23 17.32
N CYS A 79 1.35 -3.93 17.60
CA CYS A 79 0.84 -3.37 18.83
C CYS A 79 -0.67 -3.28 18.74
N VAL A 80 -1.39 -3.92 19.63
CA VAL A 80 -2.85 -3.92 19.72
C VAL A 80 -3.27 -3.13 20.95
N ARG A 81 -4.08 -2.10 20.77
CA ARG A 81 -4.65 -1.30 21.86
C ARG A 81 -5.77 -2.07 22.54
N GLY A 82 -5.67 -2.26 23.85
CA GLY A 82 -6.57 -3.17 24.59
C GLY A 82 -8.03 -2.73 24.64
N CYS A 83 -8.31 -1.43 24.49
CA CYS A 83 -9.63 -0.88 24.77
C CYS A 83 -10.59 -0.89 23.56
N ASP A 84 -10.07 -0.87 22.33
CA ASP A 84 -10.85 -0.94 21.08
C ASP A 84 -10.25 -1.90 20.04
N GLY A 85 -9.18 -2.60 20.41
CA GLY A 85 -8.48 -3.55 19.56
C GLY A 85 -7.69 -2.90 18.43
N ARG A 86 -7.60 -1.58 18.30
CA ARG A 86 -6.90 -0.97 17.17
C ARG A 86 -5.43 -1.37 17.14
N TYR A 87 -4.89 -1.66 15.96
CA TYR A 87 -3.52 -2.13 15.82
C TYR A 87 -2.65 -1.23 14.93
N PHE A 88 -1.34 -1.31 15.16
CA PHE A 88 -0.32 -0.69 14.31
C PHE A 88 0.98 -1.53 14.36
N PRO A 89 1.87 -1.42 13.36
CA PRO A 89 3.10 -2.21 13.32
C PRO A 89 4.04 -1.86 14.48
N ALA A 90 4.49 -2.86 15.23
CA ALA A 90 5.50 -2.70 16.27
C ALA A 90 6.89 -2.56 15.63
N GLN A 91 7.71 -1.66 16.18
CA GLN A 91 9.08 -1.43 15.75
C GLN A 91 10.07 -2.07 16.74
N GLY A 92 11.17 -2.62 16.26
CA GLY A 92 12.21 -3.20 17.11
C GLY A 92 12.65 -4.59 16.66
N ASN A 93 13.84 -4.98 17.10
CA ASN A 93 14.47 -6.24 16.69
C ASN A 93 14.08 -7.42 17.60
N ASP A 94 13.90 -7.17 18.89
CA ASP A 94 13.52 -8.14 19.91
C ASP A 94 12.14 -7.82 20.51
N ALA A 95 11.63 -8.73 21.36
CA ALA A 95 10.30 -8.59 21.98
C ALA A 95 10.24 -7.39 22.95
N GLU A 96 11.34 -7.09 23.65
CA GLU A 96 11.41 -5.97 24.57
C GLU A 96 11.34 -4.63 23.83
N SER A 97 12.14 -4.45 22.76
CA SER A 97 12.10 -3.23 21.94
C SER A 97 10.73 -3.04 21.27
N LYS A 98 10.09 -4.14 20.84
CA LYS A 98 8.72 -4.10 20.30
C LYS A 98 7.70 -3.67 21.34
N THR A 99 7.80 -4.20 22.55
CA THR A 99 6.93 -3.80 23.66
C THR A 99 7.15 -2.33 24.03
N GLN A 100 8.40 -1.88 24.04
CA GLN A 100 8.74 -0.49 24.34
C GLN A 100 8.23 0.45 23.25
N SER A 101 8.33 0.08 21.97
CA SER A 101 7.79 0.91 20.88
C SER A 101 6.27 1.04 20.97
N CYS A 102 5.54 -0.03 21.30
CA CYS A 102 4.09 0.05 21.56
C CYS A 102 3.76 1.07 22.65
N LYS A 103 4.51 1.06 23.76
CA LYS A 103 4.34 2.01 24.87
C LYS A 103 4.67 3.44 24.48
N SER A 104 5.74 3.66 23.71
CA SER A 104 6.12 4.99 23.23
C SER A 104 5.07 5.58 22.28
N PHE A 105 4.49 4.77 21.41
CA PHE A 105 3.43 5.21 20.49
C PHE A 105 2.06 5.31 21.14
N CYS A 106 1.79 4.61 22.24
CA CYS A 106 0.52 4.62 22.95
C CYS A 106 0.68 4.67 24.49
N PRO A 107 1.23 5.76 25.05
CA PRO A 107 1.43 5.91 26.49
C PRO A 107 0.11 6.06 27.27
N ALA A 108 -0.96 6.55 26.64
CA ALA A 108 -2.24 6.78 27.31
C ALA A 108 -3.19 5.57 27.31
N SER A 109 -2.78 4.43 26.76
CA SER A 109 -3.60 3.21 26.68
C SER A 109 -2.76 1.96 26.86
N GLU A 110 -3.34 0.91 27.42
CA GLU A 110 -2.68 -0.40 27.47
C GLU A 110 -2.58 -1.00 26.07
N THR A 111 -1.41 -1.57 25.75
CA THR A 111 -1.14 -2.25 24.49
C THR A 111 -0.62 -3.66 24.72
N SER A 112 -1.08 -4.61 23.91
CA SER A 112 -0.59 -5.98 23.84
C SER A 112 0.14 -6.23 22.52
N LEU A 113 1.13 -7.12 22.52
CA LEU A 113 1.89 -7.49 21.33
C LEU A 113 1.34 -8.80 20.73
N VAL A 114 1.10 -8.79 19.42
CA VAL A 114 0.72 -9.98 18.64
C VAL A 114 1.62 -10.12 17.42
N TYR A 115 1.75 -11.33 16.90
CA TYR A 115 2.66 -11.67 15.80
C TYR A 115 1.94 -12.49 14.74
N GLY A 116 2.17 -12.18 13.47
CA GLY A 116 1.58 -12.89 12.35
C GLY A 116 2.03 -12.34 11.00
N SER A 117 1.81 -13.12 9.95
CA SER A 117 1.89 -12.67 8.55
C SER A 117 0.94 -11.48 8.30
N SER A 118 -0.28 -11.60 8.78
CA SER A 118 -1.35 -10.61 8.75
C SER A 118 -1.93 -10.42 10.16
N ILE A 119 -2.68 -9.34 10.37
CA ILE A 119 -3.34 -9.12 11.67
C ILE A 119 -4.44 -10.14 11.95
N ASP A 120 -5.14 -10.61 10.92
CA ASP A 120 -6.30 -11.50 11.07
C ASP A 120 -5.87 -12.91 11.55
N GLU A 121 -4.62 -13.29 11.26
CA GLU A 121 -3.98 -14.53 11.71
C GLU A 121 -3.01 -14.31 12.89
N ALA A 122 -2.93 -13.08 13.41
CA ALA A 122 -1.94 -12.75 14.43
C ALA A 122 -2.28 -13.38 15.78
N THR A 123 -1.26 -13.86 16.49
CA THR A 123 -1.40 -14.47 17.80
C THR A 123 -0.50 -13.79 18.83
N THR A 124 -0.97 -13.74 20.08
CA THR A 124 -0.13 -13.36 21.23
C THR A 124 0.97 -14.40 21.46
N GLU A 125 1.99 -14.06 22.25
CA GLU A 125 3.04 -15.01 22.66
C GLU A 125 2.49 -16.25 23.39
N ARG A 126 1.29 -16.14 23.97
CA ARG A 126 0.59 -17.24 24.64
C ARG A 126 -0.31 -18.05 23.68
N GLY A 127 -0.25 -17.79 22.38
CA GLY A 127 -1.01 -18.50 21.35
C GLY A 127 -2.47 -18.05 21.18
N LYS A 128 -2.94 -17.06 21.95
CA LYS A 128 -4.30 -16.51 21.78
C LYS A 128 -4.38 -15.68 20.50
N SER A 129 -5.36 -15.94 19.64
CA SER A 129 -5.60 -15.17 18.42
C SER A 129 -6.00 -13.73 18.74
N TYR A 130 -5.64 -12.80 17.86
CA TYR A 130 -6.09 -11.41 17.90
C TYR A 130 -7.62 -11.31 17.86
N SER A 131 -8.28 -12.16 17.07
CA SER A 131 -9.75 -12.24 16.97
C SER A 131 -10.45 -12.55 18.30
N ASP A 132 -9.75 -13.26 19.19
CA ASP A 132 -10.32 -13.74 20.46
C ASP A 132 -10.09 -12.74 21.60
N LEU A 133 -9.41 -11.61 21.33
CA LEU A 133 -9.23 -10.55 22.31
C LEU A 133 -10.58 -9.85 22.60
N PRO A 134 -10.83 -9.40 23.85
CA PRO A 134 -12.14 -8.89 24.24
C PRO A 134 -12.68 -7.74 23.38
N ASN A 135 -11.81 -6.88 22.86
CA ASN A 135 -12.17 -5.72 22.04
C ASN A 135 -11.62 -5.84 20.61
N ALA A 136 -11.33 -7.05 20.11
CA ALA A 136 -10.78 -7.25 18.77
C ALA A 136 -11.64 -6.54 17.70
N PHE A 137 -10.99 -5.84 16.77
CA PHE A 137 -11.64 -5.14 15.65
C PHE A 137 -12.71 -4.09 16.00
N ARG A 138 -12.95 -3.79 17.28
CA ARG A 138 -14.01 -2.88 17.72
C ARG A 138 -13.88 -1.48 17.10
N TYR A 139 -12.64 -1.01 16.92
CA TYR A 139 -12.29 0.24 16.25
C TYR A 139 -12.83 0.37 14.80
N ARG A 140 -13.19 -0.74 14.15
CA ARG A 140 -13.76 -0.73 12.79
C ARG A 140 -15.21 -0.25 12.77
N ASN A 141 -15.92 -0.43 13.89
CA ASN A 141 -17.36 -0.19 13.97
C ASN A 141 -17.71 1.06 14.78
N GLU A 142 -16.89 1.39 15.78
CA GLU A 142 -17.16 2.54 16.66
C GLU A 142 -15.89 3.18 17.21
N ILE A 143 -16.04 4.45 17.62
CA ILE A 143 -15.01 5.19 18.35
C ILE A 143 -15.35 5.10 19.84
N VAL A 144 -14.54 4.36 20.59
CA VAL A 144 -14.71 4.23 22.05
C VAL A 144 -14.25 5.53 22.72
N ALA A 145 -15.08 6.11 23.59
CA ALA A 145 -14.75 7.34 24.30
C ALA A 145 -13.55 7.13 25.24
N GLY A 146 -12.61 8.07 25.25
CA GLY A 146 -11.39 8.01 26.09
C GLY A 146 -10.32 7.02 25.61
N CYS A 147 -10.60 6.24 24.58
CA CYS A 147 -9.68 5.27 23.99
C CYS A 147 -8.73 5.96 22.99
N THR A 148 -7.59 6.45 23.48
CA THR A 148 -6.61 7.19 22.68
C THR A 148 -5.17 6.81 23.04
N CYS A 149 -4.26 6.92 22.08
CA CYS A 149 -2.82 6.72 22.35
C CYS A 149 -2.15 8.00 22.86
N ASN A 150 -2.63 9.17 22.43
CA ASN A 150 -2.03 10.47 22.72
C ASN A 150 -2.80 11.28 23.79
N GLY A 151 -3.89 10.74 24.35
CA GLY A 151 -4.74 11.42 25.33
C GLY A 151 -5.70 12.45 24.75
N LYS A 152 -5.77 12.60 23.42
CA LYS A 152 -6.53 13.67 22.73
C LYS A 152 -7.40 13.14 21.61
N ASP A 153 -6.78 12.47 20.63
CA ASP A 153 -7.43 12.06 19.39
C ASP A 153 -7.71 10.56 19.38
N PRO A 154 -8.91 10.13 18.94
CA PRO A 154 -9.28 8.71 18.89
C PRO A 154 -8.45 7.90 17.88
N VAL A 155 -7.98 8.57 16.82
CA VAL A 155 -7.33 7.93 15.67
C VAL A 155 -5.82 8.19 15.56
N GLY A 156 -5.20 8.90 16.51
CA GLY A 156 -3.77 9.24 16.49
C GLY A 156 -2.88 8.32 17.33
N LEU A 157 -1.60 8.19 16.95
CA LEU A 157 -0.52 7.74 17.84
C LEU A 157 0.01 8.93 18.64
N ALA A 158 0.67 8.67 19.76
CA ALA A 158 1.43 9.69 20.47
C ALA A 158 2.66 10.13 19.66
N GLN A 159 3.00 11.41 19.79
CA GLN A 159 4.25 11.93 19.28
C GLN A 159 5.38 11.36 20.14
N VAL A 160 6.27 10.59 19.50
CA VAL A 160 7.52 10.16 20.13
C VAL A 160 8.48 11.33 20.07
N LYS A 161 9.06 11.69 21.21
CA LYS A 161 10.09 12.72 21.26
C LYS A 161 11.32 12.24 20.50
N ILE A 162 12.03 13.16 19.86
CA ILE A 162 13.24 12.86 19.10
C ILE A 162 14.27 12.15 19.99
N GLU A 163 14.37 12.54 21.26
CA GLU A 163 15.31 11.98 22.22
C GLU A 163 14.97 10.54 22.62
N ASP A 164 13.70 10.15 22.48
CA ASP A 164 13.15 8.86 22.87
C ASP A 164 12.92 7.92 21.67
N ASP A 165 13.29 8.35 20.46
CA ASP A 165 13.08 7.58 19.23
C ASP A 165 14.18 6.50 19.06
N PRO A 166 13.86 5.20 19.24
CA PRO A 166 14.83 4.12 19.14
C PRO A 166 15.28 3.84 17.70
N THR A 167 14.64 4.45 16.70
CA THR A 167 14.99 4.25 15.29
C THR A 167 16.16 5.12 14.84
N LEU A 168 16.49 6.17 15.61
CA LEU A 168 17.58 7.09 15.31
C LEU A 168 18.94 6.41 15.35
N ARG A 169 19.76 6.73 14.35
CA ARG A 169 21.12 6.21 14.18
C ARG A 169 22.10 7.35 14.08
N LYS A 170 23.37 7.04 14.37
CA LYS A 170 24.46 7.98 14.16
C LYS A 170 24.49 8.41 12.69
N GLY A 171 24.47 9.72 12.47
CA GLY A 171 24.50 10.33 11.14
C GLY A 171 23.12 10.72 10.60
N ASP A 172 22.03 10.32 11.25
CA ASP A 172 20.69 10.73 10.85
C ASP A 172 20.54 12.24 11.00
N ILE A 173 19.94 12.87 9.99
CA ILE A 173 19.63 14.29 10.00
C ILE A 173 18.21 14.44 10.53
N VAL A 174 18.05 15.13 11.66
CA VAL A 174 16.77 15.31 12.33
C VAL A 174 16.35 16.78 12.22
N ALA A 175 15.07 17.02 11.93
CA ALA A 175 14.48 18.34 11.98
C ALA A 175 14.09 18.66 13.43
N GLY A 176 14.94 19.42 14.12
CA GLY A 176 14.64 19.95 15.45
C GLY A 176 14.01 21.35 15.38
N ASN A 177 13.61 21.87 16.53
CA ASN A 177 12.96 23.18 16.65
C ASN A 177 13.87 24.33 16.14
N ASP A 178 15.17 24.23 16.39
CA ASP A 178 16.18 25.23 15.99
C ASP A 178 16.79 24.95 14.61
N GLY A 179 16.19 24.03 13.85
CA GLY A 179 16.60 23.63 12.49
C GLY A 179 17.19 22.21 12.41
N LEU A 180 17.92 21.95 11.32
CA LEU A 180 18.49 20.63 11.05
C LEU A 180 19.67 20.34 11.98
N VAL A 181 19.59 19.23 12.70
CA VAL A 181 20.64 18.68 13.56
C VAL A 181 21.06 17.31 13.06
N ILE A 182 22.26 16.86 13.44
CA ILE A 182 22.74 15.52 13.18
C ILE A 182 22.79 14.73 14.49
N ALA A 183 22.25 13.52 14.45
CA ALA A 183 22.23 12.60 15.58
C ALA A 183 23.61 11.92 15.70
N ASN A 184 24.23 12.05 16.85
CA ASN A 184 25.49 11.42 17.21
C ASN A 184 25.28 10.44 18.35
N ARG A 185 26.06 9.36 18.40
CA ARG A 185 26.07 8.50 19.59
C ARG A 185 26.58 9.28 20.77
N ASN A 186 25.89 9.18 21.90
CA ASN A 186 26.43 9.67 23.16
C ASN A 186 27.63 8.80 23.56
N ALA A 187 28.77 9.43 23.82
CA ALA A 187 30.01 8.73 24.17
C ALA A 187 29.92 8.06 25.55
N ASP A 188 29.10 8.61 26.44
CA ASP A 188 28.93 8.13 27.80
C ASP A 188 27.90 6.99 27.91
N ASP A 189 27.04 6.83 26.90
CA ASP A 189 26.09 5.72 26.84
C ASP A 189 26.67 4.53 26.06
N ARG A 190 27.26 3.58 26.79
CA ARG A 190 27.80 2.34 26.23
C ARG A 190 26.74 1.46 25.53
N ARG A 191 25.45 1.67 25.82
CA ARG A 191 24.34 0.95 25.17
C ARG A 191 23.93 1.61 23.86
N GLY A 192 24.33 2.87 23.62
CA GLY A 192 24.08 3.62 22.39
C GLY A 192 22.61 3.91 22.13
N VAL A 193 21.81 4.01 23.19
CA VAL A 193 20.36 4.30 23.14
C VAL A 193 20.13 5.81 23.17
N ALA A 194 20.94 6.54 23.95
CA ALA A 194 20.89 7.99 24.00
C ALA A 194 21.65 8.62 22.82
N MET A 195 20.98 9.53 22.11
CA MET A 195 21.55 10.29 21.00
C MET A 195 21.85 11.73 21.43
N ASN A 196 23.01 12.25 21.04
CA ASN A 196 23.38 13.66 21.19
C ASN A 196 23.17 14.37 19.86
N PHE A 197 22.58 15.57 19.90
CA PHE A 197 22.31 16.35 18.71
C PHE A 197 23.30 17.50 18.59
N SER A 198 23.93 17.61 17.41
CA SER A 198 24.77 18.76 17.07
C SER A 198 24.23 19.47 15.84
N PRO A 199 24.40 20.79 15.69
CA PRO A 199 23.97 21.51 14.50
C PRO A 199 24.53 20.88 13.22
N LEU A 200 23.69 20.74 12.18
CA LEU A 200 24.14 20.21 10.90
C LEU A 200 25.13 21.19 10.23
N PRO A 201 26.31 20.73 9.75
CA PRO A 201 27.30 21.57 9.09
C PRO A 201 26.71 22.37 7.92
N GLU A 202 27.17 23.61 7.75
CA GLU A 202 26.60 24.53 6.76
C GLU A 202 26.70 24.01 5.32
N SER A 203 27.82 23.37 4.97
CA SER A 203 28.04 22.76 3.65
C SER A 203 27.01 21.67 3.31
N VAL A 204 26.54 20.93 4.31
CA VAL A 204 25.51 19.90 4.15
C VAL A 204 24.12 20.54 4.16
N ARG A 205 23.88 21.50 5.07
CA ARG A 205 22.63 22.25 5.15
C ARG A 205 22.30 22.99 3.84
N ALA A 206 23.30 23.55 3.17
CA ALA A 206 23.15 24.23 1.89
C ALA A 206 22.54 23.33 0.80
N LYS A 207 22.83 22.02 0.81
CA LYS A 207 22.27 21.05 -0.14
C LYS A 207 20.77 20.84 0.07
N PHE A 208 20.28 20.97 1.29
CA PHE A 208 18.86 20.79 1.62
C PHE A 208 18.03 22.09 1.47
N ARG A 209 18.67 23.26 1.30
CA ARG A 209 17.96 24.53 1.03
C ARG A 209 17.30 24.59 -0.35
N GLN A 210 17.76 23.78 -1.29
CA GLN A 210 17.31 23.79 -2.69
C GLN A 210 16.36 22.64 -3.03
N LEU A 211 15.73 22.00 -2.03
CA LEU A 211 14.73 20.97 -2.32
C LEU A 211 13.58 21.62 -3.10
N PRO A 212 13.27 21.16 -4.33
CA PRO A 212 12.14 21.68 -5.08
C PRO A 212 10.88 21.41 -4.26
N VAL A 213 10.11 22.45 -3.97
CA VAL A 213 8.81 22.32 -3.31
C VAL A 213 7.91 21.51 -4.24
N VAL A 214 7.70 20.23 -3.92
CA VAL A 214 6.89 19.31 -4.74
C VAL A 214 5.39 19.47 -4.47
N ALA A 215 5.02 20.17 -3.39
CA ALA A 215 3.64 20.52 -3.11
C ALA A 215 3.33 21.89 -3.71
N LYS A 216 2.81 21.91 -4.94
CA LYS A 216 2.01 23.02 -5.45
C LYS A 216 0.56 22.51 -5.51
N GLU A 217 -0.34 23.22 -4.82
CA GLU A 217 -1.80 22.96 -4.81
C GLU A 217 -2.40 22.82 -6.20
#